data_AF-A0A3P3RHT4-F1
#
_entry.id   AF-A0A3P3RHT4-F1
#
_cell.length_a   1.000
_cell.length_b   1.000
_cell.length_c   1.000
_cell.angle_alpha   90.00
_cell.angle_beta   90.00
_cell.angle_gamma   90.00
#
_symmetry.space_group_name_H-M   'P 1'
#
loop_
_entity.id
_entity.type
_entity.pdbx_description
1 polymer ?
#
loop_
_entity_poly.entity_id
_entity_poly.type
_entity_poly.pdbx_seq_one_letter_code
_entity_poly.pdbx_strand_id
1 'polypeptide(L)' 'MSNADSMTSNVDVDSETDACRFDSGEDTDQETDRSHLEGVEDGCGCTEIWEHLSEQRDG' A
#
# COMPACT_ATOMS: atom_id res chain seq x y z
N MET A 1 44.09 23.46 29.99
CA MET A 1 42.66 23.12 29.96
C MET A 1 42.43 22.45 28.62
N SER A 2 42.13 21.15 28.61
CA SER A 2 41.88 20.43 27.35
C SER A 2 40.51 20.83 26.84
N ASN A 3 40.46 21.47 25.66
CA ASN A 3 39.21 21.73 24.98
C ASN A 3 38.89 20.48 24.15
N ALA A 4 37.93 19.70 24.65
CA ALA A 4 37.28 18.68 23.87
C ALA A 4 36.38 19.34 22.83
N ASP A 5 36.27 18.66 21.69
CA ASP A 5 35.27 18.82 20.65
C ASP A 5 35.50 19.91 19.59
N SER A 6 35.89 19.46 18.40
CA SER A 6 35.76 20.11 17.08
C SER A 6 36.72 19.39 16.12
N MET A 7 36.35 18.77 15.01
CA MET A 7 35.17 18.93 14.17
C MET A 7 34.94 17.63 13.41
N THR A 8 33.71 17.13 13.52
CA THR A 8 32.91 16.52 12.45
C THR A 8 33.69 15.97 11.24
N SER A 9 34.01 14.69 11.26
CA SER A 9 34.36 13.98 10.03
C SER A 9 33.12 13.87 9.14
N ASN A 10 33.23 14.42 7.94
CA ASN A 10 32.25 14.47 6.87
C ASN A 10 31.95 13.09 6.25
N VAL A 11 30.82 13.06 5.53
CA VAL A 11 30.35 12.14 4.47
C VAL A 11 29.73 10.82 4.97
N ASP A 12 28.57 10.35 4.48
CA ASP A 12 27.94 10.53 3.17
C ASP A 12 26.45 10.87 3.26
N VAL A 13 26.03 11.83 2.45
CA VAL A 13 24.63 12.06 2.11
C VAL A 13 24.29 11.11 0.96
N ASP A 14 23.87 9.90 1.30
CA ASP A 14 23.08 9.08 0.38
C ASP A 14 21.71 8.91 1.01
N SER A 15 20.92 9.97 0.88
CA SER A 15 19.49 9.87 1.09
C SER A 15 18.86 10.39 -0.19
N GLU A 16 18.97 9.55 -1.22
CA GLU A 16 17.98 9.52 -2.28
C GLU A 16 16.66 9.15 -1.58
N THR A 17 16.01 10.16 -1.01
CA THR A 17 14.56 10.11 -0.82
C THR A 17 13.99 10.12 -2.21
N ASP A 18 14.05 8.95 -2.86
CA ASP A 18 13.26 8.64 -4.03
C ASP A 18 11.83 8.98 -3.65
N ALA A 19 11.25 9.89 -4.42
CA ALA A 19 9.87 10.28 -4.29
C ALA A 19 8.94 9.16 -4.77
N CYS A 20 9.09 7.96 -4.21
CA CYS A 20 7.96 7.08 -4.00
C CYS A 20 7.09 7.77 -2.96
N ARG A 21 6.38 8.81 -3.42
CA ARG A 21 5.00 9.04 -3.03
C ARG A 21 4.33 7.69 -3.21
N PHE A 22 4.43 6.84 -2.19
CA PHE A 22 3.42 5.89 -1.88
C PHE A 22 2.20 6.79 -1.79
N ASP A 23 1.42 6.77 -2.86
CA ASP A 23 0.02 7.11 -2.76
C ASP A 23 -0.48 6.08 -1.75
N SER A 24 -0.30 6.41 -0.45
CA SER A 24 -1.25 6.06 0.56
C SER A 24 -2.51 6.66 -0.01
N GLY A 25 -3.17 5.91 -0.89
CA GLY A 25 -4.55 6.14 -1.23
C GLY A 25 -5.17 6.26 0.13
N GLU A 26 -5.44 7.51 0.49
CA GLU A 26 -6.25 7.81 1.64
C GLU A 26 -7.45 6.92 1.38
N ASP A 27 -7.64 5.92 2.25
CA ASP A 27 -8.87 5.18 2.36
C ASP A 27 -9.88 6.21 2.84
N THR A 28 -10.18 7.16 1.95
CA THR A 28 -11.32 8.01 2.04
C THR A 28 -12.43 7.00 2.02
N ASP A 29 -13.28 7.07 3.02
CA ASP A 29 -14.54 6.39 3.25
C ASP A 29 -15.54 6.52 2.06
N GLN A 30 -15.04 6.57 0.82
CA GLN A 30 -15.74 6.06 -0.35
C GLN A 30 -16.06 4.63 0.00
N GLU A 31 -17.30 4.43 0.44
CA GLU A 31 -17.94 3.13 0.52
C GLU A 31 -17.52 2.37 -0.74
N THR A 32 -16.53 1.49 -0.60
CA THR A 32 -15.90 0.86 -1.76
C THR A 32 -17.02 0.11 -2.44
N ASP A 33 -17.33 0.46 -3.68
CA ASP A 33 -18.49 -0.07 -4.41
C ASP A 33 -18.35 -1.60 -4.53
N ARG A 34 -18.90 -2.27 -3.53
CA ARG A 34 -18.87 -3.71 -3.34
C ARG A 34 -20.08 -4.37 -4.01
N SER A 35 -20.81 -3.64 -4.85
CA SER A 35 -21.93 -4.19 -5.61
C SER A 35 -21.47 -5.37 -6.48
N HIS A 36 -20.28 -5.26 -7.05
CA HIS A 36 -19.59 -6.34 -7.78
C HIS A 36 -19.32 -7.62 -6.94
N LEU A 37 -19.41 -7.52 -5.60
CA LEU A 37 -19.21 -8.61 -4.65
C LEU A 37 -20.51 -9.03 -3.94
N GLU A 38 -21.68 -8.49 -4.30
CA GLU A 38 -22.96 -8.79 -3.62
C GLU A 38 -23.38 -10.27 -3.69
N GLY A 39 -22.83 -11.05 -4.61
CA GLY A 39 -23.03 -12.50 -4.70
C GLY A 39 -22.01 -13.34 -3.94
N VAL A 40 -20.95 -12.73 -3.39
CA VAL A 40 -19.85 -13.40 -2.70
C VAL A 40 -20.06 -13.32 -1.19
N GLU A 41 -20.12 -14.46 -0.50
CA GLU A 41 -20.20 -14.49 0.96
C GLU A 41 -18.90 -14.01 1.62
N ASP A 42 -19.04 -13.28 2.73
CA ASP A 42 -17.91 -12.85 3.55
C ASP A 42 -17.15 -14.07 4.09
N GLY A 43 -15.86 -14.19 3.74
CA GLY A 43 -15.01 -15.31 4.16
C GLY A 43 -14.84 -16.42 3.13
N CYS A 44 -15.35 -16.27 1.91
CA CYS A 44 -14.97 -17.12 0.78
C CYS A 44 -13.46 -17.06 0.52
N GLY A 45 -12.86 -18.21 0.21
CA GLY A 45 -11.46 -18.29 -0.18
C GLY A 45 -11.19 -17.67 -1.54
N CYS A 46 -9.92 -17.38 -1.83
CA CYS A 46 -9.53 -16.71 -3.08
C CYS A 46 -10.08 -17.41 -4.32
N THR A 47 -10.00 -18.75 -4.38
CA THR A 47 -10.49 -19.52 -5.53
C THR A 47 -11.99 -19.37 -5.75
N GLU A 48 -12.77 -19.42 -4.67
CA GLU A 48 -14.23 -19.33 -4.73
C GLU A 48 -14.68 -17.96 -5.25
N ILE A 49 -13.97 -16.89 -4.85
CA ILE A 49 -14.21 -15.53 -5.36
C ILE A 49 -13.94 -15.45 -6.88
N TRP A 50 -12.84 -16.07 -7.35
CA TRP A 50 -12.49 -16.07 -8.77
C TRP A 50 -13.50 -16.82 -9.64
N GLU A 51 -14.03 -17.94 -9.15
CA GLU A 51 -15.09 -18.69 -9.85
C GLU A 51 -16.33 -17.82 -10.00
N HIS A 52 -16.79 -17.21 -8.91
CA HIS A 52 -17.97 -16.34 -8.91
C HIS A 52 -17.84 -15.13 -9.85
N LEU A 53 -16.66 -14.51 -9.94
CA LEU A 53 -16.39 -13.39 -10.85
C LEU A 53 -16.25 -13.83 -12.31
N SER A 54 -15.74 -15.03 -12.55
CA SER A 54 -15.53 -15.54 -13.91
C SER A 54 -16.86 -15.87 -14.59
N GLU A 55 -17.81 -16.46 -13.85
CA GLU A 55 -19.16 -16.77 -14.34
C GLU A 55 -19.93 -15.49 -14.71
N GLN A 56 -19.83 -14.44 -13.89
CA GLN A 56 -20.45 -13.14 -14.17
C GLN A 56 -19.86 -12.41 -15.39
N ARG A 57 -18.60 -12.71 -15.74
CA ARG A 57 -17.89 -12.08 -16.87
C ARG A 57 -18.15 -12.76 -18.21
N ASP A 58 -18.38 -14.08 -18.20
CA ASP A 58 -18.64 -14.88 -19.42
C ASP A 58 -20.11 -14.85 -19.84
N GLY A 59 -20.99 -14.30 -18.99
CA GLY A 59 -22.42 -14.10 -19.25
C GLY A 59 -22.76 -12.96 -20.21
#